data_AF-A0A380EHW2-F1
#
_entry.id   AF-A0A380EHW2-F1
#
_cell.length_a   1.000
_cell.length_b   1.000
_cell.length_c   1.000
_cell.angle_alpha   90.00
_cell.angle_beta   90.00
_cell.angle_gamma   90.00
#
_symmetry.space_group_name_H-M   'P 1'
#
loop_
_entity.id
_entity.type
_entity.pdbx_description
1 polymer ?
#
loop_
_entity_poly.entity_id
_entity_poly.type
_entity_poly.pdbx_seq_one_letter_code
_entity_poly.pdbx_strand_id
1 'polypeptide(L)'
;MGNIEWKNDIFLYYYHYYIIALVYFFIKDAQYNLFMQVAISLLFAGALGNFIDRILTGEVVDFIDTNIFGYDFPIFNIADSSLTLV
;
A
#
# COMPACT_ATOMS: atom_id res chain seq x y z
N MET A 1 -20.03 19.25 0.44
CA MET A 1 -18.62 19.47 0.79
C MET A 1 -18.22 18.93 2.18
N GLY A 2 -19.07 18.15 2.89
CA GLY A 2 -18.76 17.65 4.23
C GLY A 2 -18.40 16.15 4.33
N ASN A 3 -18.20 15.43 3.22
CA ASN A 3 -17.95 13.97 3.23
C ASN A 3 -16.56 13.56 2.74
N ILE A 4 -15.80 14.49 2.13
CA ILE A 4 -14.49 14.22 1.52
C ILE A 4 -13.38 14.43 2.57
N GLU A 5 -13.48 15.47 3.39
CA GLU A 5 -12.50 15.78 4.44
C GLU A 5 -12.40 14.66 5.48
N TRP A 6 -13.51 14.20 6.06
CA TRP A 6 -13.50 13.11 7.06
C TRP A 6 -12.95 11.78 6.51
N LYS A 7 -13.18 11.49 5.23
CA LYS A 7 -12.62 10.29 4.57
C LYS A 7 -11.11 10.39 4.44
N ASN A 8 -10.60 11.58 4.12
CA ASN A 8 -9.18 11.84 4.05
C ASN A 8 -8.55 11.76 5.45
N ASP A 9 -9.16 12.34 6.48
CA ASP A 9 -8.62 12.32 7.84
C ASP A 9 -8.51 10.89 8.41
N ILE A 10 -9.54 10.06 8.22
CA ILE A 10 -9.52 8.65 8.63
C ILE A 10 -8.45 7.88 7.86
N PHE A 11 -8.34 8.10 6.55
CA PHE A 11 -7.30 7.45 5.72
C PHE A 11 -5.90 7.85 6.17
N LEU A 12 -5.64 9.14 6.39
CA LEU A 12 -4.36 9.65 6.88
C LEU A 12 -4.01 9.03 8.24
N TYR A 13 -4.99 8.89 9.14
CA TYR A 13 -4.78 8.24 10.43
C TYR A 13 -4.31 6.79 10.29
N TYR A 14 -5.03 5.98 9.50
CA TYR A 14 -4.64 4.58 9.25
C TYR A 14 -3.29 4.47 8.56
N TYR A 15 -3.00 5.36 7.61
CA TYR A 15 -1.72 5.40 6.93
C TYR A 15 -0.56 5.68 7.90
N HIS A 16 -0.70 6.69 8.76
CA HIS A 16 0.31 6.99 9.79
C HIS A 16 0.54 5.80 10.72
N TYR A 17 -0.54 5.17 11.19
CA TYR A 17 -0.43 3.98 12.05
C TYR A 17 0.29 2.83 11.34
N TYR A 18 -0.06 2.57 10.08
CA TYR A 18 0.56 1.51 9.28
C TYR A 18 2.06 1.74 9.07
N ILE A 19 2.47 2.97 8.74
CA ILE A 19 3.88 3.33 8.57
C ILE A 19 4.67 3.16 9.86
N ILE A 20 4.12 3.60 11.00
CA ILE A 20 4.76 3.43 12.31
C ILE A 20 4.93 1.93 12.63
N ALA A 21 3.92 1.11 12.35
CA ALA A 21 4.00 -0.33 12.55
C ALA A 21 5.10 -0.97 11.70
N LEU A 22 5.16 -0.66 10.40
CA LEU A 22 6.21 -1.19 9.51
C LEU A 22 7.62 -0.79 9.95
N VAL A 23 7.82 0.48 10.32
CA VAL A 23 9.12 0.96 10.81
C VAL A 23 9.50 0.27 12.12
N TYR A 24 8.54 0.10 13.03
CA TYR A 24 8.76 -0.64 14.28
C TYR A 24 9.20 -2.08 14.01
N PHE A 25 8.47 -2.81 13.17
CA PHE A 25 8.79 -4.20 12.81
C PHE A 25 10.14 -4.31 12.09
N PHE A 26 10.47 -3.35 11.23
CA PHE A 26 11.76 -3.31 10.53
C PHE A 26 12.92 -3.20 11.53
N ILE A 27 12.80 -2.32 12.51
CA ILE A 27 13.86 -2.08 13.51
C ILE A 27 13.97 -3.24 14.51
N LYS A 28 12.84 -3.81 14.93
CA LYS A 28 12.81 -4.84 15.98
C LYS A 28 13.14 -6.24 15.47
N ASP A 29 12.50 -6.64 14.38
CA ASP A 29 12.42 -8.06 14.01
C ASP A 29 13.14 -8.37 12.70
N ALA A 30 13.33 -7.37 11.81
CA ALA A 30 14.04 -7.56 10.55
C ALA A 30 15.57 -7.43 10.65
N GLN A 31 16.11 -7.20 11.85
CA GLN A 31 17.56 -7.14 12.06
C GLN A 31 18.22 -8.47 11.65
N TYR A 32 19.19 -8.40 10.74
CA TYR A 32 19.91 -9.55 10.15
C TYR A 32 19.10 -10.50 9.27
N ASN A 33 17.83 -10.21 8.96
CA ASN A 33 17.02 -11.00 8.05
C ASN A 33 16.71 -10.21 6.77
N LEU A 34 17.53 -10.41 5.73
CA LEU A 34 17.38 -9.71 4.44
C LEU A 34 16.00 -9.97 3.81
N PHE A 35 15.48 -11.20 3.91
CA PHE A 35 14.17 -11.53 3.35
C PHE A 35 13.06 -10.70 4.01
N MET A 36 13.10 -10.58 5.34
CA MET A 36 12.14 -9.76 6.08
C MET A 36 12.31 -8.26 5.79
N GLN A 37 13.54 -7.78 5.60
CA GLN A 37 13.79 -6.38 5.20
C GLN A 37 13.23 -6.07 3.81
N VAL A 38 13.43 -6.97 2.83
CA VAL A 38 12.88 -6.83 1.48
C VAL A 38 11.35 -6.87 1.53
N ALA A 39 10.79 -7.83 2.28
CA ALA A 39 9.35 -7.96 2.48
C ALA A 39 8.73 -6.66 3.04
N ILE A 40 9.26 -6.14 4.14
CA ILE A 40 8.77 -4.89 4.75
C ILE A 40 8.97 -3.69 3.81
N SER A 41 10.05 -3.67 3.02
CA SER A 41 10.29 -2.62 2.03
C SER A 41 9.27 -2.64 0.89
N LEU A 42 8.85 -3.83 0.44
CA LEU A 42 7.77 -3.99 -0.55
C LEU A 42 6.42 -3.53 0.01
N LEU A 43 6.12 -3.86 1.27
CA LEU A 43 4.93 -3.35 1.96
C LEU A 43 4.93 -1.82 2.04
N PHE A 44 6.07 -1.25 2.42
CA PHE A 44 6.24 0.20 2.56
C PHE A 44 6.10 0.90 1.20
N ALA A 45 6.77 0.40 0.15
CA ALA A 45 6.73 0.98 -1.19
C ALA A 45 5.32 0.94 -1.79
N GLY A 46 4.60 -0.18 -1.64
CA GLY A 46 3.22 -0.31 -2.12
C GLY A 46 2.26 0.63 -1.41
N ALA A 47 2.32 0.69 -0.08
CA ALA A 47 1.49 1.62 0.70
C ALA A 47 1.79 3.09 0.37
N LEU A 48 3.06 3.45 0.20
CA LEU A 48 3.47 4.80 -0.16
C LEU A 48 2.99 5.19 -1.57
N GLY A 49 3.05 4.29 -2.56
CA GLY A 49 2.57 4.54 -3.92
C GLY A 49 1.09 4.91 -3.94
N ASN A 50 0.23 4.05 -3.37
CA ASN A 50 -1.21 4.31 -3.30
C ASN A 50 -1.55 5.55 -2.45
N PHE A 51 -0.71 5.92 -1.49
CA PHE A 51 -0.88 7.13 -0.68
C PHE A 51 -0.57 8.40 -1.47
N ILE A 52 0.50 8.41 -2.26
CA ILE A 52 0.86 9.54 -3.13
C ILE A 52 -0.26 9.81 -4.13
N ASP A 53 -0.79 8.78 -4.77
CA ASP A 53 -1.91 8.91 -5.71
C ASP A 53 -3.11 9.58 -5.04
N ARG A 54 -3.50 9.09 -3.86
CA ARG A 54 -4.62 9.67 -3.09
C ARG A 54 -4.40 11.13 -2.67
N ILE A 55 -3.16 11.53 -2.38
CA ILE A 55 -2.86 12.94 -2.07
C ILE A 55 -2.94 13.82 -3.32
N LEU A 56 -2.44 13.34 -4.46
CA LEU A 56 -2.31 14.15 -5.67
C LEU A 56 -3.63 14.24 -6.45
N THR A 57 -4.36 13.14 -6.57
CA THR A 57 -5.55 13.03 -7.42
C THR A 57 -6.83 12.79 -6.63
N GLY A 58 -6.73 12.37 -5.36
CA GLY A 58 -7.88 11.99 -4.54
C GLY A 58 -8.37 10.55 -4.75
N GLU A 59 -7.72 9.80 -5.64
CA GLU A 59 -8.06 8.42 -5.99
C GLU A 59 -6.80 7.59 -6.28
N VAL A 60 -6.96 6.27 -6.43
CA VAL A 60 -5.87 5.36 -6.79
C VAL A 60 -6.01 5.02 -8.27
N VAL A 61 -4.92 5.07 -9.03
CA VAL A 61 -4.94 4.79 -10.47
C VAL A 61 -4.66 3.32 -10.72
N ASP A 62 -5.69 2.57 -11.09
CA ASP A 62 -5.57 1.16 -11.45
C ASP A 62 -5.49 0.99 -12.97
N PHE A 63 -4.56 0.17 -13.44
CA PHE A 63 -4.27 0.05 -14.88
C PHE A 63 -3.90 -1.37 -15.35
N ILE A 64 -3.65 -2.29 -14.43
CA ILE A 64 -3.33 -3.69 -14.74
C ILE A 64 -4.63 -4.47 -14.74
N ASP A 65 -5.08 -4.86 -15.93
CA ASP A 65 -6.25 -5.71 -16.14
C ASP A 65 -5.78 -7.10 -16.57
N THR A 66 -6.21 -8.14 -15.83
CA THR A 66 -5.81 -9.52 -16.10
C THR A 66 -7.01 -10.45 -16.10
N ASN A 67 -7.14 -11.23 -17.16
CA ASN A 67 -8.01 -12.40 -17.21
C ASN A 67 -7.13 -13.66 -17.21
N ILE A 68 -7.12 -14.37 -16.08
CA ILE A 68 -6.30 -15.57 -15.90
C ILE A 68 -7.23 -16.78 -15.88
N PHE A 69 -7.04 -17.72 -16.82
CA PHE A 69 -7.86 -18.94 -16.97
C PHE A 69 -9.38 -18.71 -17.07
N GLY A 70 -9.82 -17.58 -17.63
CA GLY A 70 -11.23 -17.24 -17.76
C GLY A 70 -11.84 -16.60 -16.51
N TYR A 71 -11.02 -16.28 -15.49
CA TYR A 71 -11.42 -15.50 -14.34
C TYR A 71 -10.96 -14.05 -14.50
N ASP A 72 -11.92 -13.13 -14.47
CA ASP A 72 -11.67 -11.68 -14.49
C ASP A 72 -11.26 -11.22 -13.10
N PHE A 73 -9.97 -10.95 -12.92
CA PHE A 73 -9.44 -10.41 -11.68
C PHE A 73 -9.69 -8.89 -11.63
N PRO A 74 -10.00 -8.31 -10.46
CA PRO A 74 -10.15 -6.86 -10.34
C PRO A 74 -8.92 -6.12 -10.85
N ILE A 75 -9.12 -4.99 -11.54
CA ILE A 75 -8.02 -4.16 -12.04
C ILE A 75 -7.20 -3.67 -10.83
N PHE A 76 -5.87 -3.75 -10.94
CA PHE A 76 -4.95 -3.39 -9.87
C PHE A 76 -3.77 -2.57 -10.42
N ASN A 77 -2.86 -2.19 -9.53
CA ASN A 77 -1.64 -1.48 -9.92
C ASN A 77 -0.37 -2.12 -9.34
N ILE A 78 0.79 -1.50 -9.62
CA ILE A 78 2.09 -2.01 -9.15
C ILE A 78 2.21 -1.92 -7.61
N ALA A 79 1.60 -0.92 -6.98
CA ALA A 79 1.58 -0.83 -5.52
C ALA A 79 0.81 -2.01 -4.89
N ASP A 80 -0.33 -2.40 -5.46
CA ASP A 80 -1.09 -3.57 -4.99
C ASP A 80 -0.33 -4.88 -5.22
N SER A 81 0.40 -4.97 -6.34
CA SER A 81 1.29 -6.10 -6.61
C SER A 81 2.39 -6.20 -5.54
N SER A 82 3.02 -5.07 -5.21
CA SER A 82 4.05 -4.98 -4.17
C SER A 82 3.52 -5.40 -2.80
N LEU A 83 2.27 -5.05 -2.47
CA LEU A 83 1.61 -5.47 -1.23
C LEU A 83 1.28 -6.96 -1.21
N THR A 84 1.02 -7.57 -2.38
CA THR A 84 0.60 -8.98 -2.51
C THR A 84 1.78 -9.96 -2.55
N LEU A 85 2.95 -9.51 -3.03
CA LEU A 85 4.13 -10.37 -3.19
C LEU A 85 4.78 -10.81 -1.87
N VAL A 86 4.32 -10.28 -0.74
CA VAL A 86 4.96 -10.36 0.56
C VAL A 86 4.40 -11.47 1.44
#